data_AF-A0A9W6WGA5-F1
#
_entry.id   AF-A0A9W6WGA5-F1
#
_cell.length_a   1.000
_cell.length_b   1.000
_cell.length_c   1.000
_cell.angle_alpha   90.00
_cell.angle_beta   90.00
_cell.angle_gamma   90.00
#
_symmetry.space_group_name_H-M   'P 1'
#
loop_
_entity.id
_entity.type
_entity.pdbx_description
1 polymer ?
#
loop_
_entity_poly.entity_id
_entity_poly.type
_entity_poly.pdbx_seq_one_letter_code
_entity_poly.pdbx_strand_id
1 'polypeptide(L)'
;MTETELIALMDINGIGTDATIADHIEKILARQYIIKESRGTGKNKVIELIPTELGMGLVEGFRDIGLDNISLTKPFLRKNLEEKLVSICEGRTNKDTVCYEMITLYREAFALSNQNQRKIVDTYRKIVTANTN
;
A
#
# COMPACT_ATOMS: atom_id res chain seq x y z
N MET A 1 15.13 -0.22 -3.44
CA MET A 1 14.54 1.13 -3.47
C MET A 1 14.97 1.85 -2.20
N THR A 2 15.39 3.11 -2.29
CA THR A 2 15.69 3.94 -1.11
C THR A 2 14.43 4.59 -0.55
N GLU A 3 14.50 5.11 0.68
CA GLU A 3 13.39 5.85 1.29
C GLU A 3 13.02 7.10 0.46
N THR A 4 14.02 7.83 -0.04
CA THR A 4 13.82 9.00 -0.90
C THR A 4 13.14 8.64 -2.22
N GLU A 5 13.51 7.52 -2.84
CA GLU A 5 12.83 7.03 -4.05
C GLU A 5 11.37 6.66 -3.78
N LEU A 6 11.09 6.07 -2.63
CA LEU A 6 9.71 5.74 -2.23
C LEU A 6 8.87 6.99 -2.00
N ILE A 7 9.42 7.99 -1.32
CA ILE A 7 8.76 9.30 -1.11
C ILE A 7 8.42 9.93 -2.46
N ALA A 8 9.39 10.02 -3.38
CA ALA A 8 9.17 10.57 -4.70
C ALA A 8 8.08 9.80 -5.48
N LEU A 9 8.04 8.47 -5.36
CA LEU A 9 6.98 7.66 -5.97
C LEU A 9 5.61 7.93 -5.33
N MET A 10 5.54 8.10 -4.02
CA MET A 10 4.30 8.44 -3.32
C MET A 10 3.75 9.79 -3.78
N ASP A 11 4.62 10.80 -3.88
CA ASP A 11 4.29 12.14 -4.38
C ASP A 11 3.77 12.10 -5.83
N ILE A 12 4.51 11.44 -6.74
CA ILE A 12 4.13 11.32 -8.15
C ILE A 12 2.78 10.60 -8.30
N ASN A 13 2.49 9.63 -7.42
CA ASN A 13 1.22 8.91 -7.45
C ASN A 13 0.10 9.63 -6.68
N GLY A 14 0.38 10.76 -6.03
CA GLY A 14 -0.58 11.53 -5.25
C GLY A 14 -1.16 10.73 -4.09
N ILE A 15 -0.30 10.01 -3.36
CA ILE A 15 -0.68 9.30 -2.14
C ILE A 15 0.18 9.75 -0.97
N GLY A 16 -0.49 10.14 0.12
CA GLY A 16 0.16 10.82 1.23
C GLY A 16 0.41 12.28 0.90
N THR A 17 0.36 13.10 1.94
CA THR A 17 0.86 14.48 1.92
C THR A 17 2.27 14.52 2.50
N ASP A 18 3.05 15.57 2.25
CA ASP A 18 4.39 15.78 2.83
C ASP A 18 4.43 15.49 4.34
N ALA A 19 3.34 15.77 5.05
CA ALA A 19 3.19 15.55 6.50
C ALA A 19 2.90 14.10 6.92
N THR A 20 2.45 13.22 6.02
CA THR A 20 1.96 11.87 6.35
C THR A 20 2.74 10.73 5.68
N ILE A 21 3.59 11.04 4.69
CA ILE A 21 4.40 10.03 3.99
C ILE A 21 5.37 9.32 4.95
N ALA A 22 6.07 10.07 5.80
CA ALA A 22 6.98 9.50 6.80
C ALA A 22 6.27 8.51 7.73
N ASP A 23 5.09 8.87 8.23
CA ASP A 23 4.26 8.01 9.09
C ASP A 23 3.81 6.73 8.38
N HIS A 24 3.53 6.79 7.07
CA HIS A 24 3.16 5.61 6.30
C HIS A 24 4.35 4.65 6.15
N ILE A 25 5.53 5.18 5.87
CA ILE A 25 6.77 4.39 5.75
C ILE A 25 7.14 3.77 7.11
N GLU A 26 7.06 4.54 8.19
CA GLU A 26 7.34 4.04 9.54
C GLU A 26 6.39 2.89 9.93
N LYS A 27 5.09 3.00 9.60
CA LYS A 27 4.11 1.94 9.90
C LYS A 27 4.43 0.63 9.19
N ILE A 28 4.86 0.66 7.92
CA ILE A 28 5.17 -0.57 7.18
C ILE A 28 6.51 -1.19 7.62
N LEU A 29 7.44 -0.39 8.15
CA LEU A 29 8.64 -0.87 8.85
C LEU A 29 8.28 -1.52 10.19
N ALA A 30 7.51 -0.83 11.03
CA ALA A 30 7.11 -1.31 12.35
C ALA A 30 6.29 -2.62 12.28
N ARG A 31 5.51 -2.79 11.21
CA ARG A 31 4.73 -4.01 10.93
C ARG A 31 5.53 -5.09 10.20
N GLN A 32 6.82 -4.86 9.96
CA GLN A 32 7.74 -5.83 9.35
C GLN A 32 7.33 -6.24 7.92
N TYR A 33 6.66 -5.37 7.17
CA TYR A 33 6.36 -5.61 5.75
C TYR A 33 7.58 -5.29 4.87
N ILE A 34 8.43 -4.40 5.35
CA ILE A 34 9.73 -4.08 4.77
C ILE A 34 10.79 -4.04 5.86
N ILE A 35 12.05 -4.20 5.48
CA ILE A 35 13.24 -4.00 6.32
C ILE A 35 14.19 -3.01 5.67
N LYS A 36 15.07 -2.41 6.47
CA LYS A 36 16.19 -1.58 6.01
C LYS A 36 17.43 -2.45 5.89
N GLU A 37 18.00 -2.53 4.70
CA GLU A 37 19.25 -3.25 4.45
C GLU A 37 20.32 -2.29 3.93
N SER A 38 21.55 -2.45 4.42
CA SER A 38 22.70 -1.66 3.97
C SER A 38 23.38 -2.36 2.80
N ARG A 39 23.40 -1.73 1.63
CA ARG A 39 24.24 -2.18 0.49
C ARG A 39 25.44 -1.27 0.30
N GLY A 40 26.54 -1.86 -0.15
CA GLY A 40 27.81 -1.17 -0.38
C GLY A 40 28.68 -1.02 0.87
N THR A 41 29.89 -0.50 0.68
CA THR A 41 30.88 -0.30 1.74
C THR A 41 31.44 1.13 1.72
N GLY A 42 31.87 1.61 2.89
CA GLY A 42 32.48 2.93 3.04
C GLY A 42 31.56 4.07 2.61
N LYS A 43 32.05 4.95 1.72
CA LYS A 43 31.32 6.14 1.23
C LYS A 43 30.14 5.82 0.30
N ASN A 44 30.05 4.59 -0.22
CA ASN A 44 28.99 4.16 -1.13
C ASN A 44 27.89 3.37 -0.41
N LYS A 45 27.82 3.47 0.92
CA LYS A 45 26.78 2.80 1.71
C LYS A 45 25.42 3.45 1.45
N VAL A 46 24.47 2.66 0.98
CA VAL A 46 23.08 3.07 0.73
C VAL A 46 22.15 2.19 1.56
N ILE A 47 21.10 2.79 2.13
CA ILE A 47 20.05 2.07 2.84
C ILE A 47 18.91 1.81 1.85
N GLU A 48 18.65 0.55 1.58
CA GLU A 48 17.53 0.11 0.76
C GLU A 48 16.40 -0.43 1.63
N LEU A 49 15.17 -0.17 1.21
CA LEU A 49 13.94 -0.79 1.71
C LEU A 49 13.71 -2.08 0.91
N ILE A 50 13.72 -3.20 1.61
CA ILE A 50 13.55 -4.54 1.03
C ILE A 50 12.25 -5.14 1.56
N PRO A 51 11.35 -5.63 0.70
CA PRO A 51 10.13 -6.28 1.14
C PRO A 51 10.45 -7.61 1.84
N THR A 52 9.74 -7.88 2.93
CA THR A 52 9.80 -9.19 3.60
C THR A 52 8.87 -10.17 2.89
N GLU A 53 8.99 -11.46 3.20
CA GLU A 53 8.05 -12.48 2.72
C GLU A 53 6.60 -12.16 3.09
N LEU A 54 6.39 -11.62 4.30
CA LEU A 54 5.08 -11.16 4.75
C LEU A 54 4.58 -10.00 3.89
N GLY A 55 5.42 -9.00 3.65
CA GLY A 55 5.07 -7.85 2.81
C GLY A 55 4.73 -8.26 1.37
N MET A 56 5.54 -9.13 0.77
CA MET A 56 5.29 -9.66 -0.57
C MET A 56 3.99 -10.48 -0.60
N GLY A 57 3.78 -11.39 0.36
CA GLY A 57 2.58 -12.21 0.42
C GLY A 57 1.29 -11.43 0.58
N LEU A 58 1.31 -10.34 1.35
CA LEU A 58 0.16 -9.44 1.45
C LEU A 58 -0.12 -8.74 0.12
N VAL A 59 0.90 -8.18 -0.54
CA VAL A 59 0.73 -7.46 -1.80
C VAL A 59 0.27 -8.39 -2.93
N GLU A 60 0.87 -9.58 -3.05
CA GLU A 60 0.47 -10.55 -4.06
C GLU A 60 -0.90 -11.16 -3.75
N GLY A 61 -1.17 -11.51 -2.50
CA GLY A 61 -2.46 -12.06 -2.08
C GLY A 61 -3.63 -11.12 -2.38
N PHE A 62 -3.50 -9.82 -2.06
CA PHE A 62 -4.53 -8.83 -2.40
C PHE A 62 -4.62 -8.52 -3.89
N ARG A 63 -3.54 -8.70 -4.65
CA ARG A 63 -3.57 -8.60 -6.12
C ARG A 63 -4.35 -9.77 -6.73
N ASP A 64 -4.14 -10.99 -6.24
CA ASP A 64 -4.76 -12.22 -6.74
C ASP A 64 -6.25 -12.35 -6.37
N ILE A 65 -6.70 -11.62 -5.35
CA ILE A 65 -8.13 -11.48 -5.05
C ILE A 65 -8.88 -10.92 -6.27
N GLY A 66 -8.21 -10.15 -7.14
CA GLY A 66 -8.76 -9.74 -8.43
C GLY A 66 -9.92 -8.78 -8.24
N LEU A 67 -9.64 -7.61 -7.71
CA LEU A 67 -10.63 -6.55 -7.61
C LEU A 67 -10.64 -5.79 -8.94
N ASP A 68 -11.42 -6.26 -9.90
CA ASP A 68 -11.43 -5.78 -11.30
C ASP A 68 -11.60 -4.25 -11.41
N ASN A 69 -12.29 -3.62 -10.45
CA ASN A 69 -12.52 -2.17 -10.41
C ASN A 69 -11.81 -1.43 -9.25
N ILE A 70 -11.23 -2.13 -8.27
CA ILE A 70 -10.72 -1.52 -7.02
C ILE A 70 -9.42 -2.19 -6.58
N SER A 71 -8.24 -1.72 -7.03
CA SER A 71 -7.01 -2.31 -6.51
C SER A 71 -6.65 -1.80 -5.11
N LEU A 72 -6.56 -2.70 -4.12
CA LEU A 72 -6.08 -2.39 -2.75
C LEU A 72 -4.56 -2.25 -2.65
N THR A 73 -3.82 -2.61 -3.70
CA THR A 73 -2.34 -2.61 -3.71
C THR A 73 -1.75 -1.58 -4.65
N LYS A 74 -2.59 -0.88 -5.42
CA LYS A 74 -2.22 0.23 -6.30
C LYS A 74 -2.67 1.55 -5.68
N PRO A 75 -2.02 2.68 -6.03
CA PRO A 75 -2.28 3.96 -5.38
C PRO A 75 -3.65 4.57 -5.73
N PHE A 76 -4.34 4.09 -6.76
CA PHE A 76 -5.50 4.74 -7.36
C PHE A 76 -6.65 5.03 -6.38
N LEU A 77 -7.04 4.04 -5.55
CA LEU A 77 -8.12 4.23 -4.57
C LEU A 77 -7.74 5.30 -3.54
N ARG A 78 -6.48 5.28 -3.08
CA ARG A 78 -5.98 6.24 -2.10
C ARG A 78 -5.88 7.64 -2.69
N LYS A 79 -5.36 7.77 -3.91
CA LYS A 79 -5.30 9.04 -4.65
C LYS A 79 -6.69 9.64 -4.81
N ASN A 80 -7.67 8.84 -5.21
CA ASN A 80 -9.04 9.29 -5.38
C ASN A 80 -9.65 9.83 -4.08
N LEU A 81 -9.38 9.17 -2.94
CA LEU A 81 -9.78 9.68 -1.63
C LEU A 81 -9.13 11.04 -1.35
N GLU A 82 -7.83 11.19 -1.59
CA GLU A 82 -7.11 12.44 -1.34
C GLU A 82 -7.63 13.60 -2.20
N GLU A 83 -7.88 13.37 -3.49
CA GLU A 83 -8.51 14.34 -4.40
C GLU A 83 -9.91 14.77 -3.93
N LYS A 84 -10.68 13.84 -3.36
CA LYS A 84 -11.99 14.13 -2.78
C LYS A 84 -11.88 14.95 -1.50
N LEU A 85 -10.91 14.65 -0.64
CA LEU A 85 -10.64 15.45 0.57
C LEU A 85 -10.24 16.88 0.20
N VAL A 86 -9.39 17.06 -0.81
CA VAL A 86 -9.05 18.38 -1.37
C VAL A 86 -10.30 19.08 -1.90
N SER A 87 -11.18 18.37 -2.60
CA SER A 87 -12.44 18.93 -3.11
C SER A 87 -13.41 19.35 -2.00
N ILE A 88 -13.35 18.76 -0.80
CA ILE A 88 -14.07 19.25 0.38
C ILE A 88 -13.48 20.60 0.83
N CYS A 89 -12.14 20.68 0.95
CA CYS A 89 -11.46 21.92 1.33
C CYS A 89 -11.76 23.08 0.37
N GLU A 90 -11.94 22.77 -0.92
CA GLU A 90 -12.29 23.75 -1.96
C GLU A 90 -13.80 24.00 -2.11
N GLY A 91 -14.64 23.37 -1.27
CA GLY A 91 -16.10 23.56 -1.28
C GLY A 91 -16.83 22.98 -2.49
N ARG A 92 -16.19 22.10 -3.27
CA ARG A 92 -16.80 21.44 -4.44
C ARG A 92 -17.64 20.21 -4.10
N THR A 93 -17.39 19.59 -2.95
CA THR A 93 -18.17 18.48 -2.41
C THR A 93 -18.25 18.62 -0.89
N ASN A 94 -19.03 17.76 -0.24
CA ASN A 94 -19.19 17.75 1.21
C ASN A 94 -18.75 16.41 1.81
N LYS A 95 -18.56 16.44 3.13
CA LYS A 95 -18.15 15.26 3.91
C LYS A 95 -19.09 14.08 3.73
N ASP A 96 -20.40 14.29 3.76
CA ASP A 96 -21.38 13.20 3.75
C ASP A 96 -21.34 12.44 2.43
N THR A 97 -21.26 13.16 1.31
CA THR A 97 -21.09 12.57 -0.03
C THR A 97 -19.81 11.73 -0.10
N VAL A 98 -18.67 12.28 0.29
CA VAL A 98 -17.39 11.57 0.23
C VAL A 98 -17.38 10.36 1.16
N CYS A 99 -17.92 10.48 2.38
CA CYS A 99 -18.03 9.37 3.31
C CYS A 99 -18.89 8.24 2.74
N TYR A 100 -20.06 8.55 2.18
CA TYR A 100 -20.96 7.55 1.59
C TYR A 100 -20.28 6.79 0.45
N GLU A 101 -19.63 7.49 -0.48
CA GLU A 101 -18.91 6.89 -1.60
C GLU A 101 -17.78 5.98 -1.12
N MET A 102 -16.92 6.47 -0.22
CA MET A 102 -15.78 5.71 0.26
C MET A 102 -16.19 4.49 1.07
N ILE A 103 -17.18 4.61 1.96
CA ILE A 103 -17.70 3.47 2.72
C ILE A 103 -18.27 2.41 1.77
N THR A 104 -18.97 2.81 0.71
CA THR A 104 -19.53 1.89 -0.28
C THR A 104 -18.41 1.11 -0.99
N LEU A 105 -17.37 1.80 -1.48
CA LEU A 105 -16.22 1.15 -2.13
C LEU A 105 -15.47 0.20 -1.19
N TYR A 106 -15.20 0.62 0.06
CA TYR A 106 -14.50 -0.23 1.02
C TYR A 106 -15.33 -1.44 1.46
N ARG A 107 -16.67 -1.34 1.51
CA ARG A 107 -17.55 -2.47 1.80
C ARG A 107 -17.47 -3.54 0.71
N GLU A 108 -17.46 -3.14 -0.56
CA GLU A 108 -17.30 -4.05 -1.69
C GLU A 108 -15.93 -4.74 -1.64
N ALA A 109 -14.85 -3.96 -1.48
CA ALA A 109 -13.49 -4.49 -1.38
C ALA A 109 -13.35 -5.48 -0.19
N PHE A 110 -13.98 -5.19 0.94
CA PHE A 110 -14.00 -6.08 2.11
C PHE A 110 -14.75 -7.37 1.84
N ALA A 111 -15.94 -7.31 1.22
CA ALA A 111 -16.73 -8.50 0.88
C ALA A 111 -15.95 -9.44 -0.03
N LEU A 112 -15.34 -8.91 -1.09
CA LEU A 112 -14.52 -9.67 -2.04
C LEU A 112 -13.27 -10.26 -1.36
N SER A 113 -12.60 -9.48 -0.51
CA SER A 113 -11.43 -9.95 0.25
C SER A 113 -11.78 -11.11 1.18
N ASN A 114 -12.92 -11.05 1.87
CA ASN A 114 -13.37 -12.13 2.75
C ASN A 114 -13.75 -13.39 1.98
N GLN A 115 -14.46 -13.25 0.87
CA GLN A 115 -14.82 -14.38 0.01
C GLN A 115 -13.57 -15.10 -0.52
N ASN A 116 -12.50 -14.36 -0.78
CA ASN A 116 -11.27 -14.85 -1.37
C ASN A 116 -10.09 -14.95 -0.38
N GLN A 117 -10.33 -14.89 0.93
CA GLN A 117 -9.28 -14.82 1.96
C GLN A 117 -8.26 -15.97 1.87
N ARG A 118 -8.69 -17.15 1.39
CA ARG A 118 -7.80 -18.31 1.19
C ARG A 118 -6.69 -18.02 0.20
N LYS A 119 -6.95 -17.20 -0.84
CA LYS A 119 -5.93 -16.79 -1.81
C LYS A 119 -4.76 -16.09 -1.13
N ILE A 120 -5.03 -15.22 -0.15
CA ILE A 120 -3.97 -14.51 0.60
C ILE A 120 -3.07 -15.52 1.33
N VAL A 121 -3.69 -16.48 2.03
CA VAL A 121 -2.95 -17.51 2.79
C VAL A 121 -2.15 -18.41 1.85
N ASP A 122 -2.73 -18.83 0.74
CA ASP A 122 -2.09 -19.72 -0.23
C ASP A 122 -0.93 -19.03 -0.95
N THR A 123 -1.09 -17.75 -1.31
CA THR A 123 -0.01 -16.94 -1.90
C THR A 123 1.15 -16.74 -0.93
N TYR A 124 0.88 -16.45 0.35
CA TYR A 124 1.93 -16.35 1.36
C TYR A 124 2.71 -17.68 1.52
N ARG A 125 2.00 -18.81 1.60
CA ARG A 125 2.65 -20.14 1.69
C ARG A 125 3.54 -20.44 0.50
N LYS A 126 3.13 -20.07 -0.71
CA LYS A 126 3.94 -20.24 -1.93
C LYS A 126 5.25 -19.45 -1.84
N ILE A 127 5.21 -18.19 -1.40
CA ILE A 127 6.39 -17.35 -1.26
C ILE A 127 7.39 -17.93 -0.26
N VAL A 128 6.91 -18.31 0.93
CA VAL A 128 7.78 -18.90 1.97
C VAL A 128 8.43 -20.20 1.47
N THR A 129 7.65 -21.06 0.79
CA THR A 129 8.16 -22.32 0.25
C THR A 129 9.19 -22.09 -0.87
N ALA A 130 9.00 -21.07 -1.70
CA ALA A 130 9.93 -20.75 -2.78
C ALA A 130 11.28 -20.22 -2.28
N ASN A 131 11.32 -19.56 -1.12
CA ASN A 131 12.54 -19.01 -0.54
C ASN A 131 13.28 -19.98 0.40
N THR A 132 12.64 -21.09 0.80
CA THR A 132 13.24 -22.10 1.67
C THR A 132 13.99 -23.20 0.88
N ASN A 133 13.78 -23.27 -0.44
CA ASN A 133 14.47 -24.19 -1.36
C ASN A 133 15.55 -23.48 -2.15
#